data_AF-A0A0F9I4G6-F1
#
_entry.id   AF-A0A0F9I4G6-F1
#
_cell.length_a   1.000
_cell.length_b   1.000
_cell.length_c   1.000
_cell.angle_alpha   90.00
_cell.angle_beta   90.00
_cell.angle_gamma   90.00
#
_symmetry.space_group_name_H-M   'P 1'
#
loop_
_entity.id
_entity.type
_entity.pdbx_description
1 polymer ?
#
loop_
_entity_poly.entity_id
_entity_poly.type
_entity_poly.pdbx_seq_one_letter_code
_entity_poly.pdbx_strand_id
1 'polypeptide(L)'
;MRPRKIQYEKDTVSTFKLKKVMTISELSKFLHCSSSTVRRRLREWRTLTSYNKNGRYYTLPGIPKFARRGLWKHRDIFFSKHGTLKKTIVHFVRTSRKGLSNSELEKILGINPNAYIPQFGELVGFKKERYKREVIYFSSEEEIYKLQKQKRFPPESSAPKLPPDAMTIVVLVELIQNPGISIEALSSRLHDQGYKIEANTIGNLFKHYNISKKKLNMR
;
A
#
# COMPACT_ATOMS: atom_id res chain seq x y z
N MET A 1 -6.97 -49.01 -1.37
CA MET A 1 -6.42 -47.76 -1.97
C MET A 1 -5.92 -48.10 -3.38
N ARG A 2 -6.36 -47.43 -4.45
CA ARG A 2 -5.91 -47.76 -5.83
C ARG A 2 -4.38 -47.56 -5.92
N PRO A 3 -3.60 -48.54 -6.43
CA PRO A 3 -2.15 -48.45 -6.46
C PRO A 3 -1.68 -47.23 -7.28
N ARG A 4 -0.63 -46.57 -6.78
CA ARG A 4 -0.06 -45.37 -7.40
C ARG A 4 0.64 -45.76 -8.70
N LYS A 5 0.11 -45.32 -9.83
CA LYS A 5 0.76 -45.50 -11.14
C LYS A 5 1.78 -44.39 -11.38
N ILE A 6 3.05 -44.69 -11.08
CA ILE A 6 4.17 -43.74 -11.14
C ILE A 6 4.33 -43.14 -12.55
N GLN A 7 4.05 -43.90 -13.60
CA GLN A 7 4.14 -43.43 -14.99
C GLN A 7 3.20 -42.24 -15.27
N TYR A 8 1.92 -42.35 -14.92
CA TYR A 8 0.97 -41.26 -15.13
C TYR A 8 1.33 -39.97 -14.39
N GLU A 9 2.01 -40.08 -13.25
CA GLU A 9 2.49 -38.90 -12.53
C GLU A 9 3.68 -38.24 -13.25
N LYS A 10 4.63 -39.02 -13.76
CA LYS A 10 5.73 -38.50 -14.59
C LYS A 10 5.20 -37.80 -15.85
N ASP A 11 4.21 -38.39 -16.51
CA ASP A 11 3.60 -37.83 -17.71
C ASP A 11 2.82 -36.54 -17.38
N THR A 12 2.10 -36.53 -16.26
CA THR A 12 1.37 -35.35 -15.77
C THR A 12 2.32 -34.19 -15.44
N VAL A 13 3.44 -34.48 -14.76
CA VAL A 13 4.47 -33.46 -14.44
C VAL A 13 5.11 -32.92 -15.72
N SER A 14 5.37 -33.78 -16.71
CA SER A 14 5.89 -33.36 -18.02
C SER A 14 4.89 -32.48 -18.76
N THR A 15 3.60 -32.83 -18.70
CA THR A 15 2.52 -32.02 -19.27
C THR A 15 2.42 -30.65 -18.60
N PHE A 16 2.60 -30.58 -17.28
CA PHE A 16 2.69 -29.29 -16.58
C PHE A 16 3.83 -28.42 -17.10
N LYS A 17 5.01 -28.97 -17.41
CA LYS A 17 6.12 -28.19 -17.97
C LYS A 17 5.77 -27.57 -19.33
N LEU A 18 4.98 -28.27 -20.15
CA LEU A 18 4.54 -27.80 -21.46
C LEU A 18 3.38 -26.79 -21.36
N LYS A 19 2.28 -27.17 -20.69
CA LYS A 19 1.07 -26.35 -20.58
C LYS A 19 1.17 -25.23 -19.55
N LYS A 20 2.11 -25.33 -18.60
CA LYS A 20 2.32 -24.47 -17.42
C LYS A 20 1.19 -24.47 -16.41
N VAL A 21 -0.06 -24.48 -16.85
CA VAL A 21 -1.25 -24.37 -16.03
C VAL A 21 -2.27 -25.44 -16.44
N MET A 22 -2.91 -26.08 -15.46
CA MET A 22 -3.92 -27.12 -15.68
C MET A 22 -5.08 -27.03 -14.68
N THR A 23 -6.22 -27.60 -15.04
CA THR A 23 -7.42 -27.72 -14.19
C THR A 23 -7.56 -29.12 -13.59
N ILE A 24 -8.40 -29.27 -12.55
CA ILE A 24 -8.71 -30.59 -11.98
C ILE A 24 -9.28 -31.54 -13.03
N SER A 25 -10.16 -31.05 -13.92
CA SER A 25 -10.78 -31.89 -14.96
C SER A 25 -9.73 -32.46 -15.93
N GLU A 26 -8.76 -31.66 -16.36
CA GLU A 26 -7.65 -32.14 -17.18
C GLU A 26 -6.80 -33.14 -16.42
N LEU A 27 -6.41 -32.81 -15.18
CA LEU A 27 -5.59 -33.68 -14.35
C LEU A 27 -6.25 -35.03 -14.05
N SER A 28 -7.57 -35.05 -13.87
CA SER A 28 -8.33 -36.30 -13.71
C SER A 28 -8.21 -37.20 -14.94
N LYS A 29 -8.16 -36.62 -16.15
CA LYS A 29 -7.95 -37.36 -17.39
C LYS A 29 -6.53 -37.93 -17.47
N PHE A 30 -5.51 -37.11 -17.21
CA PHE A 30 -4.11 -37.55 -17.27
C PHE A 30 -3.74 -38.58 -16.18
N LEU A 31 -4.26 -38.41 -14.96
CA LEU A 31 -3.99 -39.33 -13.84
C LEU A 31 -4.94 -40.52 -13.78
N HIS A 32 -5.96 -40.56 -14.64
CA HIS A 32 -7.03 -41.56 -14.64
C HIS A 32 -7.63 -41.78 -13.24
N CYS A 33 -7.92 -40.69 -12.53
CA CYS A 33 -8.39 -40.74 -11.15
C CYS A 33 -9.43 -39.65 -10.82
N SER A 34 -10.15 -39.87 -9.72
CA SER A 34 -11.19 -38.97 -9.24
C SER A 34 -10.63 -37.58 -8.90
N SER A 35 -11.49 -36.56 -8.98
CA SER A 35 -11.17 -35.19 -8.55
C SER A 35 -10.66 -35.12 -7.10
N SER A 36 -11.15 -35.98 -6.20
CA SER A 36 -10.66 -36.09 -4.82
C SER A 36 -9.20 -36.55 -4.76
N THR A 37 -8.83 -37.54 -5.58
CA THR A 37 -7.45 -38.03 -5.69
C THR A 37 -6.54 -36.99 -6.31
N VAL A 38 -6.98 -36.30 -7.36
CA VAL A 38 -6.25 -35.18 -7.97
C VAL A 38 -5.94 -34.09 -6.93
N ARG A 39 -6.93 -33.67 -6.14
CA ARG A 39 -6.72 -32.67 -5.08
C ARG A 39 -5.69 -33.13 -4.04
N ARG A 40 -5.67 -34.42 -3.69
CA ARG A 40 -4.64 -34.98 -2.82
C ARG A 40 -3.25 -34.88 -3.45
N ARG A 41 -3.10 -35.27 -4.73
CA ARG A 41 -1.83 -35.14 -5.48
C ARG A 41 -1.35 -33.70 -5.60
N LEU A 42 -2.26 -32.76 -5.88
CA LEU A 42 -1.94 -31.34 -5.95
C LEU A 42 -1.38 -30.79 -4.63
N ARG A 43 -1.88 -31.28 -3.48
CA ARG A 43 -1.32 -30.95 -2.16
C ARG A 43 0.07 -31.55 -1.95
N GLU A 44 0.26 -32.83 -2.29
CA GLU A 44 1.55 -33.51 -2.21
C GLU A 44 2.63 -32.80 -3.06
N TRP A 45 2.27 -32.37 -4.27
CA TRP A 45 3.16 -31.61 -5.17
C TRP A 45 3.28 -30.13 -4.80
N ARG A 46 2.61 -29.67 -3.74
CA ARG A 46 2.62 -28.29 -3.26
C ARG A 46 2.24 -27.29 -4.36
N THR A 47 1.33 -27.65 -5.24
CA THR A 47 0.95 -26.79 -6.37
C THR A 47 0.38 -25.45 -5.91
N LEU A 48 0.63 -24.42 -6.70
CA LEU A 48 0.02 -23.12 -6.51
C LEU A 48 -1.33 -23.09 -7.21
N THR A 49 -2.30 -22.45 -6.57
CA THR A 49 -3.65 -22.27 -7.10
C THR A 49 -3.82 -20.83 -7.58
N SER A 50 -4.56 -20.61 -8.67
CA SER A 50 -4.85 -19.26 -9.16
C SER A 50 -5.65 -18.49 -8.10
N TYR A 51 -5.31 -17.23 -7.88
CA TYR A 51 -6.09 -16.40 -6.95
C TYR A 51 -7.31 -15.78 -7.63
N ASN A 52 -7.34 -15.77 -8.97
CA ASN A 52 -8.49 -15.40 -9.77
C ASN A 52 -9.17 -16.65 -10.36
N LYS A 53 -10.26 -16.45 -11.11
CA LYS A 53 -11.04 -17.54 -11.75
C LYS A 53 -11.49 -18.62 -10.75
N ASN A 54 -11.87 -18.19 -9.54
CA ASN A 54 -12.37 -19.05 -8.46
C ASN A 54 -11.42 -20.20 -8.07
N GLY A 55 -10.10 -20.00 -8.22
CA GLY A 55 -9.12 -21.03 -7.86
C GLY A 55 -9.15 -22.28 -8.74
N ARG A 56 -9.65 -22.16 -9.97
CA ARG A 56 -9.84 -23.30 -10.90
C ARG A 56 -8.53 -23.85 -11.46
N TYR A 57 -7.46 -23.05 -11.46
CA TYR A 57 -6.22 -23.36 -12.17
C TYR A 57 -5.06 -23.62 -11.22
N TYR A 58 -4.20 -24.56 -11.60
CA TYR A 58 -3.07 -25.04 -10.80
C TYR A 58 -1.77 -24.98 -11.60
N THR A 59 -0.65 -24.77 -10.91
CA THR A 59 0.70 -24.80 -11.48
C THR A 59 1.69 -25.40 -10.48
N LEU A 60 2.72 -26.09 -10.97
CA LEU A 60 3.82 -26.57 -10.11
C LEU A 60 4.68 -25.38 -9.61
N PRO A 61 5.26 -25.43 -8.40
CA PRO A 61 6.03 -24.31 -7.83
C PRO A 61 7.21 -23.82 -8.66
N GLY A 62 7.84 -24.71 -9.43
CA GLY A 62 9.02 -24.38 -10.26
C GLY A 62 8.71 -23.75 -11.62
N ILE A 63 7.43 -23.58 -11.99
CA ILE A 63 7.02 -23.06 -13.30
C ILE A 63 6.87 -21.52 -13.29
N PRO A 64 6.17 -20.91 -12.31
CA PRO A 64 5.96 -19.47 -12.29
C PRO A 64 7.24 -18.67 -12.18
N LYS A 65 7.40 -17.67 -13.05
CA LYS A 65 8.43 -16.64 -12.91
C LYS A 65 7.82 -15.42 -12.23
N PHE A 66 7.88 -15.39 -10.91
CA PHE A 66 7.27 -14.32 -10.12
C PHE A 66 7.98 -12.98 -10.36
N ALA A 67 7.19 -11.92 -10.57
CA ALA A 67 7.70 -10.56 -10.57
C ALA A 67 8.15 -10.13 -9.16
N ARG A 68 8.78 -8.95 -9.03
CA ARG A 68 9.25 -8.40 -7.74
C ARG A 68 8.19 -8.43 -6.63
N ARG A 69 6.92 -8.19 -6.99
CA ARG A 69 5.78 -8.21 -6.06
C ARG A 69 5.27 -9.62 -5.71
N GLY A 70 5.89 -10.68 -6.22
CA GLY A 70 5.47 -12.06 -5.95
C GLY A 70 4.22 -12.51 -6.72
N LEU A 71 3.85 -11.80 -7.78
CA LEU A 71 2.74 -12.15 -8.65
C LEU A 71 3.26 -12.68 -9.99
N TRP A 72 2.59 -13.69 -10.52
CA TRP A 72 2.84 -14.22 -11.85
C TRP A 72 1.53 -14.27 -12.63
N LYS A 73 1.55 -13.73 -13.84
CA LYS A 73 0.41 -13.74 -14.76
C LYS A 73 0.72 -14.68 -15.90
N HIS A 74 -0.17 -15.63 -16.15
CA HIS A 74 -0.14 -16.50 -17.30
C HIS A 74 -1.43 -16.28 -18.09
N ARG A 75 -1.35 -15.45 -19.15
CA ARG A 75 -2.52 -14.93 -19.87
C ARG A 75 -3.46 -14.22 -18.88
N ASP A 76 -4.70 -14.67 -18.77
CA ASP A 76 -5.73 -14.15 -17.85
C ASP A 76 -5.80 -14.94 -16.52
N ILE A 77 -4.83 -15.80 -16.23
CA ILE A 77 -4.76 -16.63 -15.00
C ILE A 77 -3.64 -16.12 -14.12
N PHE A 78 -3.96 -15.78 -12.87
CA PHE A 78 -3.02 -15.10 -11.98
C PHE A 78 -2.71 -15.92 -10.74
N PHE A 79 -1.43 -15.96 -10.39
CA PHE A 79 -0.89 -16.69 -9.26
C PHE A 79 -0.10 -15.76 -8.35
N SER A 80 -0.06 -16.13 -7.08
CA SER A 80 0.67 -15.40 -6.04
C SER A 80 1.53 -16.37 -5.26
N LYS A 81 2.76 -15.97 -4.97
CA LYS A 81 3.65 -16.71 -4.05
C LYS A 81 3.08 -16.78 -2.63
N HIS A 82 2.12 -15.90 -2.30
CA HIS A 82 1.46 -15.83 -1.01
C HIS A 82 0.22 -16.75 -0.92
N GLY A 83 -0.10 -17.50 -1.99
CA GLY A 83 -1.21 -18.42 -2.03
C GLY A 83 -2.52 -17.77 -2.50
N THR A 84 -3.57 -17.84 -1.67
CA THR A 84 -4.91 -17.37 -2.05
C THR A 84 -5.00 -15.85 -2.20
N LEU A 85 -6.08 -15.36 -2.82
CA LEU A 85 -6.34 -13.93 -2.95
C LEU A 85 -6.35 -13.22 -1.59
N LYS A 86 -7.04 -13.80 -0.60
CA LYS A 86 -7.08 -13.29 0.78
C LYS A 86 -5.67 -13.13 1.36
N LYS A 87 -4.84 -14.19 1.33
CA LYS A 87 -3.46 -14.14 1.84
C LYS A 87 -2.59 -13.12 1.09
N THR A 88 -2.83 -12.98 -0.20
CA THR A 88 -2.12 -12.02 -1.06
C THR A 88 -2.47 -10.58 -0.70
N ILE A 89 -3.76 -10.28 -0.49
CA ILE A 89 -4.21 -8.95 -0.05
C ILE A 89 -3.65 -8.64 1.33
N VAL A 90 -3.76 -9.56 2.29
CA VAL A 90 -3.17 -9.40 3.64
C VAL A 90 -1.68 -9.07 3.54
N HIS A 91 -0.92 -9.78 2.71
CA HIS A 91 0.49 -9.52 2.51
C HIS A 91 0.77 -8.10 1.98
N PHE A 92 0.03 -7.66 0.96
CA PHE A 92 0.23 -6.32 0.38
C PHE A 92 -0.20 -5.21 1.33
N VAL A 93 -1.31 -5.39 2.04
CA VAL A 93 -1.78 -4.43 3.03
C VAL A 93 -0.76 -4.30 4.16
N ARG A 94 -0.28 -5.42 4.72
CA ARG A 94 0.72 -5.41 5.80
C ARG A 94 2.04 -4.77 5.40
N THR A 95 2.51 -5.00 4.16
CA THR A 95 3.78 -4.46 3.67
C THR A 95 3.68 -3.05 3.09
N SER A 96 2.47 -2.50 2.96
CA SER A 96 2.27 -1.13 2.50
C SER A 96 2.72 -0.11 3.56
N ARG A 97 3.27 1.01 3.10
CA ARG A 97 3.64 2.12 3.98
C ARG A 97 2.45 2.91 4.51
N LYS A 98 1.30 2.89 3.83
CA LYS A 98 0.16 3.77 4.10
C LYS A 98 -1.20 3.06 4.00
N GLY A 99 -1.22 1.75 4.20
CA GLY A 99 -2.36 0.91 3.84
C GLY A 99 -2.60 0.91 2.33
N LEU A 100 -3.71 0.34 1.87
CA LEU A 100 -4.08 0.31 0.46
C LEU A 100 -5.58 0.56 0.30
N SER A 101 -5.93 1.41 -0.66
CA SER A 101 -7.31 1.55 -1.15
C SER A 101 -7.68 0.40 -2.10
N ASN A 102 -8.97 0.27 -2.39
CA ASN A 102 -9.46 -0.65 -3.43
C ASN A 102 -8.81 -0.43 -4.80
N SER A 103 -8.69 0.83 -5.22
CA SER A 103 -8.09 1.17 -6.52
C SER A 103 -6.59 0.86 -6.57
N GLU A 104 -5.87 1.07 -5.47
CA GLU A 104 -4.46 0.67 -5.35
C GLU A 104 -4.30 -0.86 -5.36
N LEU A 105 -5.17 -1.60 -4.67
CA LEU A 105 -5.18 -3.06 -4.71
C LEU A 105 -5.51 -3.60 -6.11
N GLU A 106 -6.48 -3.02 -6.80
CA GLU A 106 -6.85 -3.40 -8.16
C GLU A 106 -5.67 -3.22 -9.13
N LYS A 107 -4.96 -2.09 -9.04
CA LYS A 107 -3.75 -1.83 -9.85
C LYS A 107 -2.65 -2.87 -9.59
N ILE A 108 -2.50 -3.35 -8.35
CA ILE A 108 -1.50 -4.35 -7.99
C ILE A 108 -1.91 -5.76 -8.45
N LEU A 109 -3.16 -6.14 -8.18
CA LEU A 109 -3.67 -7.50 -8.41
C LEU A 109 -4.14 -7.72 -9.85
N GLY A 110 -4.50 -6.65 -10.57
CA GLY A 110 -5.08 -6.73 -11.91
C GLY A 110 -6.50 -7.31 -11.93
N ILE A 111 -7.17 -7.39 -10.79
CA ILE A 111 -8.57 -7.79 -10.64
C ILE A 111 -9.24 -6.85 -9.64
N ASN A 112 -10.53 -6.59 -9.82
CA ASN A 112 -11.31 -5.78 -8.88
C ASN A 112 -11.48 -6.51 -7.54
N PRO A 113 -10.89 -6.03 -6.44
CA PRO A 113 -10.98 -6.69 -5.13
C PRO A 113 -12.40 -6.72 -4.57
N ASN A 114 -13.26 -5.77 -4.94
CA ASN A 114 -14.64 -5.68 -4.44
C ASN A 114 -15.49 -6.90 -4.79
N ALA A 115 -15.17 -7.61 -5.88
CA ALA A 115 -15.86 -8.84 -6.25
C ALA A 115 -15.58 -10.00 -5.27
N TYR A 116 -14.47 -9.94 -4.53
CA TYR A 116 -13.97 -11.05 -3.71
C TYR A 116 -13.94 -10.73 -2.21
N ILE A 117 -13.73 -9.47 -1.84
CA ILE A 117 -13.63 -9.04 -0.45
C ILE A 117 -14.88 -9.39 0.39
N PRO A 118 -16.12 -9.24 -0.10
CA PRO A 118 -17.32 -9.65 0.64
C PRO A 118 -17.32 -11.15 1.02
N GLN A 119 -16.68 -11.99 0.21
CA GLN A 119 -16.64 -13.44 0.43
C GLN A 119 -15.65 -13.84 1.54
N PHE A 120 -14.79 -12.93 1.99
CA PHE A 120 -13.73 -13.23 2.94
C PHE A 120 -14.18 -13.20 4.42
N GLY A 121 -15.46 -12.91 4.67
CA GLY A 121 -16.08 -12.82 6.01
C GLY A 121 -15.63 -11.60 6.80
N GLU A 122 -15.81 -11.61 8.12
CA GLU A 122 -15.11 -10.67 9.01
C GLU A 122 -13.60 -10.89 8.83
N LEU A 123 -12.93 -9.89 8.27
CA LEU A 123 -11.62 -10.03 7.66
C LEU A 123 -10.50 -10.20 8.68
N VAL A 124 -10.27 -11.45 9.10
CA VAL A 124 -9.06 -11.84 9.82
C VAL A 124 -7.83 -11.51 8.95
N GLY A 125 -7.05 -10.52 9.36
CA GLY A 125 -5.75 -10.14 8.76
C GLY A 125 -5.61 -8.71 8.25
N PHE A 126 -6.69 -7.91 8.19
CA PHE A 126 -6.59 -6.47 7.93
C PHE A 126 -7.81 -5.70 8.45
N LYS A 127 -7.61 -4.46 8.89
CA LYS A 127 -8.67 -3.54 9.30
C LYS A 127 -9.19 -2.77 8.08
N LYS A 128 -10.50 -2.54 8.03
CA LYS A 128 -11.17 -1.78 6.97
C LYS A 128 -11.68 -0.48 7.56
N GLU A 129 -11.30 0.66 6.99
CA GLU A 129 -11.84 1.97 7.34
C GLU A 129 -12.37 2.68 6.11
N ARG A 130 -13.48 3.41 6.28
CA ARG A 130 -14.03 4.26 5.23
C ARG A 130 -13.52 5.68 5.43
N TYR A 131 -12.92 6.23 4.39
CA TYR A 131 -12.50 7.62 4.35
C TYR A 131 -13.11 8.32 3.14
N LYS A 132 -14.04 9.25 3.41
CA LYS A 132 -14.88 9.88 2.38
C LYS A 132 -15.57 8.83 1.50
N ARG A 133 -15.23 8.79 0.21
CA ARG A 133 -15.78 7.85 -0.78
C ARG A 133 -14.93 6.59 -0.98
N GLU A 134 -13.76 6.51 -0.35
CA GLU A 134 -12.85 5.37 -0.50
C GLU A 134 -12.86 4.47 0.73
N VAL A 135 -12.66 3.18 0.49
CA VAL A 135 -12.36 2.20 1.53
C VAL A 135 -10.86 1.97 1.52
N ILE A 136 -10.25 2.06 2.70
CA ILE A 136 -8.83 1.81 2.92
C ILE A 136 -8.68 0.59 3.82
N TYR A 137 -7.75 -0.28 3.43
CA TYR A 137 -7.36 -1.47 4.16
C TYR A 137 -6.01 -1.22 4.82
N PHE A 138 -5.96 -1.46 6.12
CA PHE A 138 -4.78 -1.34 6.96
C PHE A 138 -4.42 -2.68 7.59
N SER A 139 -3.17 -2.83 8.05
CA SER A 139 -2.78 -4.05 8.77
C SER A 139 -3.67 -4.30 9.99
N SER A 140 -3.88 -5.56 10.34
CA SER A 140 -4.51 -5.90 11.63
C SER A 140 -3.55 -5.75 12.82
N GLU A 141 -2.25 -5.73 12.57
CA GLU A 141 -1.22 -5.50 13.59
C GLU A 141 -1.22 -4.02 14.02
N GLU A 142 -1.41 -3.77 15.31
CA GLU A 142 -1.67 -2.43 15.86
C GLU A 142 -0.55 -1.42 15.57
N GLU A 143 0.70 -1.83 15.70
CA GLU A 143 1.85 -0.95 15.47
C GLU A 143 2.00 -0.58 13.98
N ILE A 144 1.80 -1.55 13.08
CA ILE A 144 1.80 -1.28 11.64
C ILE A 144 0.60 -0.41 11.27
N TYR A 145 -0.56 -0.68 11.86
CA TYR A 145 -1.79 0.08 11.64
C TYR A 145 -1.60 1.56 11.97
N LYS A 146 -1.09 1.90 13.16
CA LYS A 146 -0.84 3.30 13.58
C LYS A 146 0.12 4.01 12.61
N LEU A 147 1.23 3.36 12.25
CA LEU A 147 2.21 3.92 11.31
C LEU A 147 1.62 4.14 9.92
N GLN A 148 0.83 3.19 9.42
CA GLN A 148 0.17 3.30 8.13
C GLN A 148 -0.86 4.43 8.11
N LYS A 149 -1.64 4.55 9.18
CA LYS A 149 -2.66 5.58 9.33
C LYS A 149 -2.04 6.97 9.39
N GLN A 150 -1.00 7.15 10.21
CA GLN A 150 -0.25 8.41 10.29
C GLN A 150 0.39 8.79 8.94
N LYS A 151 0.93 7.81 8.18
CA LYS A 151 1.51 8.10 6.86
C LYS A 151 0.47 8.38 5.77
N ARG A 152 -0.72 7.78 5.88
CA ARG A 152 -1.84 8.00 4.95
C ARG A 152 -2.51 9.35 5.20
N PHE A 153 -2.67 9.69 6.47
CA PHE A 153 -3.29 10.90 6.98
C PHE A 153 -2.30 11.56 7.95
N PRO A 154 -1.24 12.20 7.42
CA PRO A 154 -0.35 12.96 8.28
C PRO A 154 -1.18 14.00 9.03
N PRO A 155 -0.96 14.18 10.34
CA PRO A 155 -1.65 15.22 11.09
C PRO A 155 -1.45 16.54 10.36
N GLU A 156 -2.55 17.28 10.16
CA GLU A 156 -2.46 18.65 9.67
C GLU A 156 -1.50 19.40 10.59
N SER A 157 -0.54 20.13 10.00
CA SER A 157 0.40 20.92 10.78
C SER A 157 -0.39 21.79 11.74
N SER A 158 -0.26 21.56 13.05
CA SER A 158 -0.94 22.27 14.12
C SER A 158 -0.51 23.74 14.25
N ALA A 159 0.19 24.28 13.24
CA ALA A 159 0.37 25.70 13.12
C ALA A 159 -0.93 26.30 12.56
N PRO A 160 -1.55 27.30 13.21
CA PRO A 160 -2.52 28.13 12.52
C PRO A 160 -1.84 28.69 11.26
N LYS A 161 -2.22 28.20 10.08
CA LYS A 161 -1.88 28.86 8.82
C LYS A 161 -2.74 30.10 8.73
N LEU A 162 -2.28 31.17 9.35
CA LEU A 162 -2.82 32.51 9.11
C LEU A 162 -2.85 32.74 7.59
N PRO A 163 -3.89 33.39 7.03
CA PRO A 163 -3.86 33.87 5.66
C PRO A 163 -2.59 34.70 5.39
N PRO A 164 -2.04 34.71 4.15
CA PRO A 164 -0.81 35.43 3.82
C PRO A 164 -0.80 36.89 4.29
N ASP A 165 -1.94 37.56 4.19
CA ASP A 165 -2.10 38.96 4.59
C ASP A 165 -2.06 39.13 6.12
N ALA A 166 -2.68 38.20 6.85
CA ALA A 166 -2.66 38.20 8.32
C ALA A 166 -1.26 37.88 8.87
N MET A 167 -0.52 36.96 8.23
CA MET A 167 0.90 36.72 8.56
C MET A 167 1.75 37.96 8.33
N THR A 168 1.50 38.67 7.22
CA THR A 168 2.23 39.90 6.88
C THR A 168 1.98 40.97 7.93
N ILE A 169 0.73 41.18 8.32
CA ILE A 169 0.36 42.15 9.36
C ILE A 169 1.04 41.81 10.69
N VAL A 170 0.99 40.55 11.14
CA VAL A 170 1.61 40.13 12.41
C VAL A 170 3.12 40.36 12.41
N VAL A 171 3.81 39.98 11.32
CA VAL A 171 5.25 40.20 11.17
C VAL A 171 5.60 41.70 11.19
N LEU A 172 4.82 42.54 10.51
CA LEU A 172 5.04 43.99 10.46
C LEU A 172 4.75 44.67 11.81
N VAL A 173 3.68 44.26 12.50
CA VAL A 173 3.34 44.79 13.83
C VAL A 173 4.45 44.48 14.83
N GLU A 174 4.95 43.23 14.85
CA GLU A 174 6.02 42.84 15.77
C GLU A 174 7.35 43.57 15.44
N LEU A 175 7.61 43.86 14.16
CA LEU A 175 8.75 44.68 13.73
C LEU A 175 8.63 46.14 14.17
N ILE A 176 7.43 46.73 14.11
CA ILE A 176 7.18 48.10 14.57
C ILE A 176 7.35 48.20 16.09
N GLN A 177 6.89 47.18 16.84
CA GLN A 177 7.02 47.14 18.29
C GLN A 177 8.47 46.88 18.76
N ASN A 178 9.29 46.24 17.94
CA ASN A 178 10.69 45.93 18.26
C ASN A 178 11.64 46.37 17.13
N PRO A 179 11.88 47.68 16.95
CA PRO A 179 12.73 48.19 15.88
C PRO A 179 14.16 47.65 15.99
N GLY A 180 14.69 47.09 14.90
CA GLY A 180 16.08 46.62 14.81
C GLY A 180 16.33 45.15 15.16
N ILE A 181 15.29 44.40 15.54
CA ILE A 181 15.37 42.95 15.78
C ILE A 181 15.88 42.20 14.53
N SER A 182 16.65 41.12 14.73
CA SER A 182 17.08 40.25 13.62
C SER A 182 15.92 39.38 13.13
N ILE A 183 16.02 38.88 11.90
CA ILE A 183 14.98 38.02 11.30
C ILE A 183 14.83 36.72 12.11
N GLU A 184 15.95 36.20 12.63
CA GLU A 184 16.02 34.99 13.44
C GLU A 184 15.37 35.21 14.80
N ALA A 185 15.66 36.33 15.46
CA ALA A 185 15.06 36.67 16.75
C ALA A 185 13.56 37.00 16.63
N LEU A 186 13.15 37.59 15.50
CA LEU A 186 11.75 37.85 15.18
C LEU A 186 10.97 36.55 14.97
N SER A 187 11.55 35.59 14.23
CA SER A 187 10.97 34.25 14.04
C SER A 187 10.80 33.51 15.37
N SER A 188 11.81 33.55 16.25
CA SER A 188 11.72 32.93 17.59
C SER A 188 10.61 33.55 18.45
N ARG A 189 10.50 34.89 18.50
CA ARG A 189 9.42 35.55 19.26
C ARG A 189 8.03 35.24 18.73
N LEU A 190 7.87 35.20 17.40
CA LEU A 190 6.59 34.83 16.79
C LEU A 190 6.23 33.39 17.12
N HIS A 191 7.21 32.49 17.20
CA HIS A 191 7.02 31.12 17.69
C HIS A 191 6.58 31.08 19.16
N ASP A 192 7.19 31.90 20.02
CA ASP A 192 6.80 32.01 21.44
C ASP A 192 5.37 32.55 21.62
N GLN A 193 4.92 33.40 20.70
CA GLN A 193 3.53 33.90 20.62
C GLN A 193 2.55 32.90 19.96
N GLY A 194 3.01 31.72 19.57
CA GLY A 194 2.19 30.65 18.99
C GLY A 194 2.09 30.65 17.46
N TYR A 195 2.79 31.54 16.77
CA TYR A 195 2.84 31.60 15.30
C TYR A 195 4.05 30.83 14.75
N LYS A 196 3.83 29.83 13.89
CA LYS A 196 4.94 29.11 13.24
C LYS A 196 5.41 29.81 11.96
N ILE A 197 6.04 30.97 12.11
CA ILE A 197 6.57 31.76 11.00
C ILE A 197 8.08 31.60 10.96
N GLU A 198 8.59 30.90 9.95
CA GLU A 198 10.02 30.65 9.76
C GLU A 198 10.78 31.91 9.32
N ALA A 199 12.04 32.04 9.75
CA ALA A 199 12.95 33.12 9.38
C ALA A 199 13.08 33.31 7.85
N ASN A 200 13.06 32.23 7.07
CA ASN A 200 13.09 32.30 5.61
C ASN A 200 11.86 33.01 5.02
N THR A 201 10.68 32.77 5.59
CA THR A 201 9.42 33.41 5.19
C THR A 201 9.45 34.91 5.48
N ILE A 202 9.95 35.30 6.66
CA ILE A 202 10.12 36.70 7.05
C ILE A 202 11.14 37.39 6.12
N GLY A 203 12.26 36.73 5.80
CA GLY A 203 13.26 37.26 4.88
C GLY A 203 12.73 37.49 3.47
N ASN A 204 11.88 36.60 2.95
CA ASN A 204 11.22 36.78 1.67
C ASN A 204 10.21 37.94 1.69
N LEU A 205 9.48 38.11 2.80
CA LEU A 205 8.56 39.23 3.00
C LEU A 205 9.29 40.58 3.00
N PHE A 206 10.41 40.67 3.72
CA PHE A 206 11.20 41.91 3.78
C PHE A 206 11.77 42.28 2.41
N LYS A 207 12.18 41.29 1.61
CA LYS A 207 12.59 41.51 0.22
C LYS A 207 11.43 41.97 -0.65
N HIS A 208 10.25 41.34 -0.51
CA HIS A 208 9.07 41.68 -1.32
C HIS A 208 8.59 43.12 -1.07
N TYR A 209 8.62 43.58 0.18
CA TYR A 209 8.19 44.94 0.56
C TYR A 209 9.35 45.96 0.69
N ASN A 210 10.57 45.61 0.28
CA ASN A 210 11.77 46.45 0.38
C ASN A 210 12.03 47.03 1.78
N ILE A 211 11.78 46.23 2.83
CA ILE A 211 12.00 46.59 4.22
C ILE A 211 13.47 46.35 4.55
N SER A 212 14.34 47.23 4.06
CA SER A 212 15.77 47.20 4.39
C SER A 212 16.02 47.89 5.74
N LYS A 213 16.92 47.31 6.57
CA LYS A 213 17.42 47.94 7.80
C LYS A 213 17.99 49.33 7.46
N LYS A 214 17.22 50.40 7.64
CA LYS A 214 17.80 51.74 7.73
C LYS A 214 18.66 51.74 8.99
N LYS A 215 19.96 52.01 8.82
CA LYS A 215 20.87 52.28 9.93
C LYS A 215 20.21 53.33 10.82
N LEU A 216 19.96 52.96 12.08
CA LEU A 216 19.63 53.92 13.13
C LEU A 216 20.84 54.87 13.22
N ASN A 217 20.73 56.07 12.64
CA ASN A 217 21.65 57.13 12.98
C ASN A 217 21.35 57.51 14.42
N MET A 218 22.25 57.14 15.33
CA MET A 218 22.26 57.67 16.69
C MET A 218 22.40 59.19 16.62
N ARG A 219 21.44 59.88 17.21
CA ARG A 219 21.60 61.21 17.80
C ARG A 219 20.89 61.23 19.13
#